data_AF-A0A5D0TNC8-F1
#
_entry.id   AF-A0A5D0TNC8-F1
#
_cell.length_a   1.000
_cell.length_b   1.000
_cell.length_c   1.000
_cell.angle_alpha   90.00
_cell.angle_beta   90.00
_cell.angle_gamma   90.00
#
_symmetry.space_group_name_H-M   'P 1'
#
loop_
_entity.id
_entity.type
_entity.pdbx_description
1 polymer ?
#
loop_
_entity_poly.entity_id
_entity_poly.type
_entity_poly.pdbx_seq_one_letter_code
_entity_poly.pdbx_strand_id
1 'polypeptide(L)'
;MPSLDRRRFLRDAAASTALVTAGGLASTSFGAPAQAAPAAPAAAAMPAGAARRPAPVSFRWWGTAGWRVDIGTRTVLVDPFLSRIDTGLFKAAFKETTPLEVNTAVVDSYVDRAETVLVTHTHWDHFMDVPYIAGRTGARVFGTLTAYHLGLAYEVPSGQLSAVKGGEVLDFGDYTVEVVASLHSRNVSYSVAFPGVRVNPPAKPATIADLPEGDTLNYVLRVAGGPTVFFMGASDFVARNLAGIAPDVAMVALNSSTVTADYVARLMAALEHPKVVVPVHFDNFETELRNPPTVAPSDRTRLDQLIAAVRESSPRSRVLVPEYGTAYHF
;
A
#
# COMPACT_ATOMS: atom_id res chain seq x y z
N MET A 1 3.09 -37.88 -44.26
CA MET A 1 1.71 -37.81 -44.81
C MET A 1 0.78 -38.52 -43.83
N PRO A 2 -0.48 -38.11 -43.56
CA PRO A 2 -1.24 -36.96 -44.05
C PRO A 2 -1.95 -36.08 -42.95
N SER A 3 -2.39 -34.89 -43.39
CA SER A 3 -3.60 -34.08 -43.08
C SER A 3 -4.08 -33.71 -41.65
N LEU A 4 -4.31 -32.39 -41.47
CA LEU A 4 -5.55 -31.65 -41.08
C LEU A 4 -5.14 -30.35 -40.35
N ASP A 5 -5.09 -29.18 -40.97
CA ASP A 5 -6.12 -28.21 -41.43
C ASP A 5 -6.82 -27.36 -40.34
N ARG A 6 -6.89 -26.04 -40.66
CA ARG A 6 -7.71 -24.93 -40.14
C ARG A 6 -7.45 -24.33 -38.75
N ARG A 7 -6.45 -23.44 -38.73
CA ARG A 7 -6.50 -22.18 -37.95
C ARG A 7 -7.46 -21.18 -38.61
N ARG A 8 -8.37 -20.62 -37.83
CA ARG A 8 -9.00 -19.29 -37.98
C ARG A 8 -9.61 -18.98 -36.60
N PHE A 9 -9.32 -17.86 -35.95
CA PHE A 9 -9.87 -16.58 -36.33
C PHE A 9 -9.11 -15.45 -35.61
N LEU A 10 -8.65 -14.45 -36.36
CA LEU A 10 -8.23 -13.14 -35.87
C LEU A 10 -9.22 -12.10 -36.40
N ARG A 11 -9.67 -11.25 -35.48
CA ARG A 11 -9.83 -9.79 -35.54
C ARG A 11 -10.60 -9.10 -36.69
N ASP A 12 -11.51 -8.26 -36.20
CA ASP A 12 -11.84 -6.89 -36.60
C ASP A 12 -12.59 -6.68 -37.92
N ALA A 13 -13.80 -6.11 -37.80
CA ALA A 13 -14.53 -5.51 -38.90
C ALA A 13 -15.06 -4.14 -38.47
N ALA A 14 -14.53 -3.09 -39.11
CA ALA A 14 -15.09 -1.76 -39.16
C ALA A 14 -15.54 -1.46 -40.60
N ALA A 15 -16.69 -0.80 -40.68
CA ALA A 15 -17.19 0.06 -41.75
C ALA A 15 -17.43 -0.54 -43.14
N SER A 16 -18.70 -0.81 -43.42
CA SER A 16 -19.27 -1.08 -44.75
C SER A 16 -19.62 0.24 -45.46
N THR A 17 -19.28 0.36 -46.75
CA THR A 17 -19.93 1.31 -47.67
C THR A 17 -20.49 0.50 -48.83
N ALA A 18 -21.80 0.60 -49.05
CA ALA A 18 -22.56 -0.17 -50.03
C ALA A 18 -22.62 0.56 -51.38
N LEU A 19 -22.59 -0.22 -52.47
CA LEU A 19 -23.06 0.20 -53.79
C LEU A 19 -23.94 -0.91 -54.40
N VAL A 20 -25.06 -0.44 -54.95
CA VAL A 20 -26.31 -1.08 -55.36
C VAL A 20 -26.17 -2.06 -56.52
N THR A 21 -26.91 -3.18 -56.49
CA THR A 21 -27.59 -3.74 -57.68
C THR A 21 -28.98 -4.27 -57.31
N ALA A 22 -29.89 -4.09 -58.27
CA ALA A 22 -31.34 -4.14 -58.13
C ALA A 22 -31.94 -5.51 -58.46
N GLY A 23 -33.15 -5.78 -57.92
CA GLY A 23 -34.16 -6.61 -58.60
C GLY A 23 -34.89 -7.63 -57.72
N GLY A 24 -36.17 -7.35 -57.42
CA GLY A 24 -37.21 -8.39 -57.29
C GLY A 24 -37.88 -8.62 -55.92
N LEU A 25 -38.91 -7.82 -55.62
CA LEU A 25 -40.27 -8.14 -55.11
C LEU A 25 -40.52 -9.57 -54.54
N ALA A 26 -41.25 -9.84 -53.45
CA ALA A 26 -42.08 -9.06 -52.53
C ALA A 26 -42.48 -9.96 -51.32
N SER A 27 -42.50 -9.40 -50.11
CA SER A 27 -43.48 -9.67 -49.04
C SER A 27 -43.11 -8.86 -47.80
N THR A 28 -43.66 -7.65 -47.68
CA THR A 28 -43.46 -6.77 -46.52
C THR A 28 -44.39 -7.17 -45.39
N SER A 29 -43.91 -7.98 -44.44
CA SER A 29 -44.40 -7.94 -43.06
C SER A 29 -43.50 -6.97 -42.29
N PHE A 30 -43.98 -5.75 -42.04
CA PHE A 30 -43.32 -4.82 -41.13
C PHE A 30 -43.40 -5.40 -39.70
N GLY A 31 -42.34 -6.07 -39.25
CA GLY A 31 -42.14 -6.32 -37.84
C GLY A 31 -41.91 -4.99 -37.13
N ALA A 32 -42.72 -4.70 -36.10
CA ALA A 32 -42.59 -3.50 -35.30
C ALA A 32 -41.17 -3.37 -34.73
N PRO A 33 -40.61 -2.14 -34.61
CA PRO A 33 -39.35 -1.97 -33.89
C PRO A 33 -39.53 -2.44 -32.45
N ALA A 34 -38.54 -3.16 -31.93
CA ALA A 34 -38.52 -3.59 -30.54
C ALA A 34 -38.72 -2.38 -29.62
N GLN A 35 -39.83 -2.38 -28.88
CA GLN A 35 -40.09 -1.37 -27.85
C GLN A 35 -39.11 -1.58 -26.71
N ALA A 36 -38.39 -0.52 -26.33
CA ALA A 36 -37.60 -0.49 -25.12
C ALA A 36 -38.50 -0.72 -23.91
N ALA A 37 -38.08 -1.62 -23.01
CA ALA A 37 -38.74 -1.85 -21.74
C ALA A 37 -38.80 -0.53 -20.92
N PRO A 38 -39.87 -0.30 -20.13
CA PRO A 38 -39.98 0.92 -19.34
C PRO A 38 -38.87 0.95 -18.28
N ALA A 39 -38.34 2.15 -18.04
CA ALA A 39 -37.36 2.39 -16.99
C ALA A 39 -37.94 1.98 -15.62
N ALA A 40 -37.19 1.19 -14.87
CA ALA A 40 -37.49 0.92 -13.46
C ALA A 40 -37.56 2.25 -12.68
N PRO A 41 -38.43 2.37 -11.66
CA PRO A 41 -38.53 3.59 -10.89
C PRO A 41 -37.19 3.88 -10.21
N ALA A 42 -36.71 5.12 -10.36
CA ALA A 42 -35.51 5.58 -9.68
C ALA A 42 -35.66 5.35 -8.18
N ALA A 43 -34.75 4.57 -7.60
CA ALA A 43 -34.64 4.45 -6.15
C ALA A 43 -34.46 5.88 -5.59
N ALA A 44 -35.33 6.24 -4.64
CA ALA A 44 -35.27 7.54 -3.99
C ALA A 44 -33.87 7.74 -3.40
N ALA A 45 -33.21 8.82 -3.81
CA ALA A 45 -31.94 9.24 -3.23
C ALA A 45 -32.12 9.41 -1.72
N MET A 46 -31.33 8.68 -0.94
CA MET A 46 -31.24 8.90 0.50
C MET A 46 -30.87 10.36 0.74
N PRO A 47 -31.48 11.05 1.72
CA PRO A 47 -31.12 12.43 2.01
C PRO A 47 -29.64 12.48 2.38
N ALA A 48 -28.91 13.41 1.76
CA ALA A 48 -27.53 13.71 2.10
C ALA A 48 -27.46 13.93 3.62
N GLY A 49 -26.83 12.96 4.31
CA GLY A 49 -26.81 12.90 5.75
C GLY A 49 -26.22 14.19 6.33
N ALA A 50 -26.87 14.69 7.39
CA ALA A 50 -26.33 15.76 8.22
C ALA A 50 -24.84 15.53 8.47
N ALA A 51 -24.02 16.58 8.31
CA ALA A 51 -22.57 16.51 8.46
C ALA A 51 -22.20 15.81 9.78
N ARG A 52 -21.82 14.53 9.68
CA ARG A 52 -21.44 13.73 10.83
C ARG A 52 -20.17 14.37 11.39
N ARG A 53 -20.16 14.68 12.69
CA ARG A 53 -18.95 15.21 13.33
C ARG A 53 -17.77 14.27 12.99
N PRO A 54 -16.61 14.82 12.58
CA PRO A 54 -15.45 13.99 12.26
C PRO A 54 -15.14 13.08 13.44
N ALA A 55 -14.89 11.79 13.17
CA ALA A 55 -14.46 10.88 14.21
C ALA A 55 -13.08 11.35 14.73
N PRO A 56 -12.82 11.31 16.04
CA PRO A 56 -11.47 11.55 16.55
C PRO A 56 -10.48 10.60 15.88
N VAL A 57 -9.38 11.15 15.38
CA VAL A 57 -8.30 10.36 14.75
C VAL A 57 -6.99 10.56 15.49
N SER A 58 -6.24 9.47 15.68
CA SER A 58 -4.86 9.50 16.18
C SER A 58 -3.96 8.55 15.42
N PHE A 59 -2.71 8.96 15.22
CA PHE A 59 -1.66 8.19 14.54
C PHE A 59 -0.56 7.86 15.54
N ARG A 60 -0.17 6.59 15.65
CA ARG A 60 0.95 6.14 16.48
C ARG A 60 1.97 5.41 15.62
N TRP A 61 3.19 5.90 15.63
CA TRP A 61 4.29 5.25 14.94
C TRP A 61 4.80 4.07 15.76
N TRP A 62 5.07 2.95 15.09
CA TRP A 62 5.59 1.72 15.69
C TRP A 62 6.99 1.37 15.21
N GLY A 63 7.66 2.30 14.53
CA GLY A 63 8.98 2.05 13.93
C GLY A 63 8.90 1.53 12.52
N THR A 64 10.05 1.47 11.84
CA THR A 64 10.12 1.13 10.42
C THR A 64 9.11 2.01 9.64
N ALA A 65 8.24 1.42 8.81
CA ALA A 65 7.09 2.08 8.19
C ALA A 65 5.76 1.80 8.92
N GLY A 66 5.84 1.22 10.11
CA GLY A 66 4.71 0.73 10.90
C GLY A 66 3.89 1.83 11.57
N TRP A 67 2.58 1.80 11.36
CA TRP A 67 1.65 2.74 11.99
C TRP A 67 0.39 2.05 12.50
N ARG A 68 -0.14 2.56 13.62
CA ARG A 68 -1.53 2.39 14.02
C ARG A 68 -2.29 3.69 13.85
N VAL A 69 -3.43 3.61 13.18
CA VAL A 69 -4.37 4.70 13.00
C VAL A 69 -5.69 4.30 13.64
N ASP A 70 -6.09 5.01 14.69
CA ASP A 70 -7.42 4.85 15.29
C ASP A 70 -8.33 5.96 14.76
N ILE A 71 -9.47 5.60 14.19
CA ILE A 71 -10.48 6.49 13.60
C ILE A 71 -11.82 6.16 14.27
N GLY A 72 -12.18 6.91 15.32
CA GLY A 72 -13.31 6.56 16.17
C GLY A 72 -13.12 5.17 16.78
N THR A 73 -13.99 4.22 16.43
CA THR A 73 -13.91 2.81 16.88
C THR A 73 -13.12 1.90 15.96
N ARG A 74 -12.69 2.39 14.79
CA ARG A 74 -11.97 1.62 13.77
C ARG A 74 -10.47 1.73 13.97
N THR A 75 -9.74 0.68 13.62
CA THR A 75 -8.28 0.64 13.69
C THR A 75 -7.70 0.12 12.39
N VAL A 76 -6.86 0.94 11.76
CA VAL A 76 -6.08 0.62 10.56
C VAL A 76 -4.62 0.48 10.96
N LEU A 77 -3.97 -0.60 10.54
CA LEU A 77 -2.54 -0.79 10.67
C LEU A 77 -1.89 -0.65 9.31
N VAL A 78 -0.70 -0.06 9.26
CA VAL A 78 0.16 -0.02 8.07
C VAL A 78 1.47 -0.67 8.45
N ASP A 79 1.94 -1.65 7.69
CA ASP A 79 3.21 -2.37 7.87
C ASP A 79 3.56 -2.69 9.35
N PRO A 80 2.68 -3.36 10.11
CA PRO A 80 2.93 -3.59 11.53
C PRO A 80 4.07 -4.59 11.71
N PHE A 81 5.25 -4.11 12.11
CA PHE A 81 6.39 -4.94 12.53
C PHE A 81 6.84 -4.57 13.93
N LEU A 82 6.42 -5.37 14.90
CA LEU A 82 6.61 -5.20 16.34
C LEU A 82 7.55 -6.27 16.92
N SER A 83 7.79 -7.38 16.21
CA SER A 83 8.63 -8.48 16.69
C SER A 83 10.11 -8.15 16.82
N ARG A 84 10.62 -7.22 15.98
CA ARG A 84 12.00 -6.67 16.07
C ARG A 84 13.11 -7.72 16.12
N ILE A 85 13.01 -8.78 15.31
CA ILE A 85 14.01 -9.85 15.25
C ILE A 85 15.41 -9.32 14.89
N ASP A 86 16.46 -9.93 15.46
CA ASP A 86 17.85 -9.59 15.16
C ASP A 86 18.36 -10.38 13.97
N THR A 87 18.41 -9.75 12.80
CA THR A 87 18.96 -10.35 11.58
C THR A 87 20.47 -10.10 11.44
N GLY A 88 21.05 -9.26 12.32
CA GLY A 88 22.42 -8.80 12.25
C GLY A 88 22.64 -7.64 11.27
N LEU A 89 21.57 -7.06 10.71
CA LEU A 89 21.65 -5.98 9.72
C LEU A 89 22.39 -4.76 10.28
N PHE A 90 22.06 -4.37 11.51
CA PHE A 90 22.69 -3.21 12.16
C PHE A 90 24.05 -3.52 12.80
N LYS A 91 24.54 -4.77 12.68
CA LYS A 91 25.79 -5.26 13.27
C LYS A 91 26.83 -5.70 12.22
N ALA A 92 26.58 -5.42 10.95
CA ALA A 92 27.39 -5.91 9.83
C ALA A 92 27.56 -7.45 9.83
N ALA A 93 26.55 -8.16 10.33
CA ALA A 93 26.52 -9.62 10.46
C ALA A 93 25.19 -10.18 9.92
N PHE A 94 24.66 -9.55 8.86
CA PHE A 94 23.36 -9.86 8.29
C PHE A 94 23.27 -11.31 7.84
N LYS A 95 22.19 -12.00 8.24
CA LYS A 95 21.90 -13.39 7.89
C LYS A 95 20.54 -13.49 7.23
N GLU A 96 20.54 -13.74 5.93
CA GLU A 96 19.30 -13.97 5.16
C GLU A 96 18.52 -15.22 5.62
N THR A 97 19.20 -16.15 6.27
CA THR A 97 18.62 -17.37 6.84
C THR A 97 18.08 -17.18 8.27
N THR A 98 18.01 -15.96 8.78
CA THR A 98 17.44 -15.71 10.12
C THR A 98 15.99 -16.18 10.15
N PRO A 99 15.60 -17.02 11.13
CA PRO A 99 14.24 -17.52 11.25
C PRO A 99 13.21 -16.40 11.43
N LEU A 100 12.02 -16.59 10.86
CA LEU A 100 10.87 -15.73 11.08
C LEU A 100 10.22 -16.10 12.42
N GLU A 101 10.35 -15.22 13.42
CA GLU A 101 9.84 -15.45 14.77
C GLU A 101 8.95 -14.28 15.22
N VAL A 102 7.64 -14.51 15.27
CA VAL A 102 6.69 -13.52 15.79
C VAL A 102 6.76 -13.50 17.31
N ASN A 103 7.12 -12.36 17.88
CA ASN A 103 7.07 -12.13 19.32
C ASN A 103 5.63 -11.78 19.73
N THR A 104 4.81 -12.80 19.93
CA THR A 104 3.37 -12.64 20.20
C THR A 104 3.10 -11.82 21.46
N ALA A 105 3.94 -11.93 22.49
CA ALA A 105 3.78 -11.14 23.72
C ALA A 105 3.92 -9.64 23.45
N VAL A 106 4.87 -9.24 22.58
CA VAL A 106 5.02 -7.85 22.18
C VAL A 106 3.87 -7.45 21.26
N VAL A 107 3.56 -8.22 20.21
CA VAL A 107 2.46 -7.90 19.28
C VAL A 107 1.14 -7.70 20.03
N ASP A 108 0.77 -8.63 20.91
CA ASP A 108 -0.49 -8.58 21.67
C ASP A 108 -0.57 -7.39 22.63
N SER A 109 0.58 -6.86 23.09
CA SER A 109 0.62 -5.68 23.97
C SER A 109 0.34 -4.36 23.24
N TYR A 110 0.53 -4.32 21.92
CA TYR A 110 0.29 -3.14 21.08
C TYR A 110 -0.99 -3.25 20.24
N VAL A 111 -1.39 -4.46 19.86
CA VAL A 111 -2.49 -4.73 18.92
C VAL A 111 -3.66 -5.40 19.64
N ASP A 112 -4.50 -4.59 20.28
CA ASP A 112 -5.74 -5.05 20.90
C ASP A 112 -6.86 -5.33 19.88
N ARG A 113 -6.84 -4.63 18.75
CA ARG A 113 -7.79 -4.76 17.64
C ARG A 113 -7.17 -4.24 16.34
N ALA A 114 -7.66 -4.76 15.23
CA ALA A 114 -7.42 -4.23 13.90
C ALA A 114 -8.60 -4.61 13.00
N GLU A 115 -9.06 -3.69 12.17
CA GLU A 115 -10.06 -3.98 11.13
C GLU A 115 -9.38 -4.16 9.77
N THR A 116 -8.35 -3.35 9.52
CA THR A 116 -7.65 -3.26 8.23
C THR A 116 -6.15 -3.27 8.48
N VAL A 117 -5.41 -4.05 7.70
CA VAL A 117 -3.96 -4.03 7.63
C VAL A 117 -3.55 -3.71 6.19
N LEU A 118 -2.76 -2.66 6.00
CA LEU A 118 -2.22 -2.23 4.72
C LEU A 118 -0.74 -2.61 4.67
N VAL A 119 -0.36 -3.40 3.66
CA VAL A 119 1.00 -3.90 3.46
C VAL A 119 1.60 -3.25 2.23
N THR A 120 2.66 -2.46 2.40
CA THR A 120 3.32 -1.76 1.29
C THR A 120 4.10 -2.72 0.41
N HIS A 121 4.82 -3.66 1.01
CA HIS A 121 5.56 -4.74 0.35
C HIS A 121 5.87 -5.85 1.36
N THR A 122 6.44 -6.97 0.89
CA THR A 122 6.46 -8.21 1.69
C THR A 122 7.79 -8.56 2.34
N HIS A 123 8.73 -7.61 2.50
CA HIS A 123 9.90 -7.84 3.35
C HIS A 123 9.50 -8.07 4.81
N TRP A 124 10.41 -8.72 5.55
CA TRP A 124 10.13 -9.19 6.90
C TRP A 124 9.81 -8.06 7.88
N ASP A 125 10.44 -6.89 7.72
CA ASP A 125 10.23 -5.69 8.53
C ASP A 125 8.94 -4.93 8.21
N HIS A 126 8.11 -5.47 7.30
CA HIS A 126 6.79 -4.93 6.94
C HIS A 126 5.67 -5.96 7.10
N PHE A 127 5.95 -7.24 6.79
CA PHE A 127 4.93 -8.28 6.67
C PHE A 127 4.95 -9.35 7.76
N MET A 128 6.07 -9.57 8.46
CA MET A 128 6.23 -10.77 9.33
C MET A 128 5.10 -10.96 10.33
N ASP A 129 4.65 -9.90 11.02
CA ASP A 129 3.63 -10.01 12.05
C ASP A 129 2.20 -10.00 11.48
N VAL A 130 2.03 -9.64 10.21
CA VAL A 130 0.74 -9.43 9.57
C VAL A 130 -0.15 -10.69 9.61
N PRO A 131 0.33 -11.90 9.27
CA PRO A 131 -0.51 -13.10 9.32
C PRO A 131 -1.01 -13.42 10.73
N TYR A 132 -0.14 -13.26 11.75
CA TYR A 132 -0.52 -13.47 13.14
C TYR A 132 -1.57 -12.44 13.58
N ILE A 133 -1.35 -11.16 13.29
CA ILE A 133 -2.29 -10.07 13.59
C ILE A 133 -3.66 -10.32 12.92
N ALA A 134 -3.67 -10.68 11.64
CA ALA A 134 -4.90 -10.95 10.89
C ALA A 134 -5.67 -12.13 11.49
N GLY A 135 -5.00 -13.25 11.76
CA GLY A 135 -5.61 -14.42 12.39
C GLY A 135 -6.17 -14.12 13.79
N ARG A 136 -5.50 -13.26 14.57
CA ARG A 136 -5.91 -12.92 15.93
C ARG A 136 -7.08 -11.93 15.99
N THR A 137 -7.12 -10.96 15.08
CA THR A 137 -8.07 -9.84 15.11
C THR A 137 -9.23 -10.00 14.13
N GLY A 138 -9.08 -10.84 13.11
CA GLY A 138 -10.00 -10.92 11.98
C GLY A 138 -9.81 -9.82 10.93
N ALA A 139 -8.72 -9.03 11.03
CA ALA A 139 -8.47 -7.91 10.14
C ALA A 139 -8.36 -8.34 8.67
N ARG A 140 -8.84 -7.48 7.77
CA ARG A 140 -8.63 -7.63 6.33
C ARG A 140 -7.25 -7.09 5.95
N VAL A 141 -6.46 -7.90 5.25
CA VAL A 141 -5.12 -7.55 4.78
C VAL A 141 -5.18 -7.14 3.32
N PHE A 142 -4.68 -5.95 3.03
CA PHE A 142 -4.55 -5.40 1.68
C PHE A 142 -3.07 -5.29 1.34
N GLY A 143 -2.68 -5.87 0.20
CA GLY A 143 -1.32 -5.84 -0.28
C GLY A 143 -1.24 -6.41 -1.69
N THR A 144 -0.04 -6.55 -2.22
CA THR A 144 0.18 -7.12 -3.56
C THR A 144 -0.31 -8.57 -3.66
N LEU A 145 -0.32 -9.12 -4.88
CA LEU A 145 -0.60 -10.54 -5.08
C LEU A 145 0.37 -11.45 -4.31
N THR A 146 1.61 -10.98 -4.09
CA THR A 146 2.59 -11.67 -3.27
C THR A 146 2.14 -11.72 -1.80
N ALA A 147 1.69 -10.60 -1.24
CA ALA A 147 1.17 -10.55 0.13
C ALA A 147 -0.05 -11.48 0.32
N TYR A 148 -0.94 -11.52 -0.68
CA TYR A 148 -2.07 -12.45 -0.71
C TYR A 148 -1.62 -13.92 -0.64
N HIS A 149 -0.69 -14.33 -1.51
CA HIS A 149 -0.21 -15.71 -1.54
C HIS A 149 0.61 -16.10 -0.32
N LEU A 150 1.40 -15.18 0.24
CA LEU A 150 2.08 -15.40 1.51
C LEU A 150 1.08 -15.56 2.66
N GLY A 151 0.04 -14.72 2.71
CA GLY A 151 -1.04 -14.84 3.69
C GLY A 151 -1.70 -16.23 3.66
N LEU A 152 -1.97 -16.76 2.46
CA LEU A 152 -2.48 -18.13 2.30
C LEU A 152 -1.48 -19.19 2.80
N ALA A 153 -0.19 -19.01 2.58
CA ALA A 153 0.85 -19.93 3.08
C ALA A 153 0.97 -19.90 4.61
N TYR A 154 0.52 -18.82 5.25
CA TYR A 154 0.35 -18.70 6.70
C TYR A 154 -1.06 -19.10 7.19
N GLU A 155 -1.89 -19.68 6.33
CA GLU A 155 -3.24 -20.15 6.66
C GLU A 155 -4.23 -19.03 7.05
N VAL A 156 -3.94 -17.78 6.67
CA VAL A 156 -4.91 -16.69 6.81
C VAL A 156 -6.09 -16.98 5.88
N PRO A 157 -7.36 -16.93 6.36
CA PRO A 157 -8.51 -17.20 5.52
C PRO A 157 -8.55 -16.28 4.30
N SER A 158 -8.79 -16.84 3.11
CA SER A 158 -8.78 -16.08 1.85
C SER A 158 -9.74 -14.89 1.84
N GLY A 159 -10.86 -14.96 2.57
CA GLY A 159 -11.81 -13.85 2.71
C GLY A 159 -11.28 -12.65 3.51
N GLN A 160 -10.20 -12.83 4.29
CA GLN A 160 -9.47 -11.73 4.94
C GLN A 160 -8.41 -11.11 4.02
N LEU A 161 -8.02 -11.77 2.93
CA LEU A 161 -6.92 -11.34 2.07
C LEU A 161 -7.46 -10.62 0.82
N SER A 162 -6.92 -9.46 0.50
CA SER A 162 -7.32 -8.64 -0.65
C SER A 162 -6.08 -8.22 -1.44
N ALA A 163 -5.93 -8.79 -2.64
CA ALA A 163 -4.86 -8.41 -3.56
C ALA A 163 -5.19 -7.09 -4.25
N VAL A 164 -4.28 -6.13 -4.18
CA VAL A 164 -4.37 -4.81 -4.83
C VAL A 164 -3.10 -4.53 -5.64
N LYS A 165 -3.18 -3.60 -6.59
CA LYS A 165 -2.07 -3.31 -7.54
C LYS A 165 -1.69 -1.83 -7.63
N GLY A 166 -2.56 -0.93 -7.19
CA GLY A 166 -2.44 0.51 -7.40
C GLY A 166 -3.52 1.04 -8.35
N GLY A 167 -4.14 2.15 -7.97
CA GLY A 167 -5.27 2.79 -8.64
C GLY A 167 -6.63 2.49 -7.99
N GLU A 168 -6.72 1.50 -7.10
CA GLU A 168 -7.94 1.22 -6.34
C GLU A 168 -8.21 2.31 -5.30
N VAL A 169 -9.46 2.74 -5.18
CA VAL A 169 -9.95 3.60 -4.09
C VAL A 169 -11.02 2.82 -3.32
N LEU A 170 -10.67 2.46 -2.09
CA LEU A 170 -11.45 1.56 -1.24
C LEU A 170 -12.19 2.35 -0.18
N ASP A 171 -13.51 2.19 -0.12
CA ASP A 171 -14.38 2.90 0.82
C ASP A 171 -14.68 2.04 2.06
N PHE A 172 -14.39 2.59 3.24
CA PHE A 172 -14.65 1.99 4.55
C PHE A 172 -15.65 2.83 5.37
N GLY A 173 -16.33 3.79 4.74
CA GLY A 173 -17.31 4.70 5.32
C GLY A 173 -16.66 5.87 6.06
N ASP A 174 -15.98 5.59 7.17
CA ASP A 174 -15.38 6.64 8.01
C ASP A 174 -14.05 7.16 7.45
N TYR A 175 -13.48 6.41 6.51
CA TYR A 175 -12.27 6.72 5.78
C TYR A 175 -12.26 6.02 4.43
N THR A 176 -11.42 6.48 3.51
CA THR A 176 -11.09 5.79 2.27
C THR A 176 -9.60 5.49 2.22
N VAL A 177 -9.24 4.44 1.49
CA VAL A 177 -7.84 4.08 1.21
C VAL A 177 -7.65 4.06 -0.30
N GLU A 178 -6.84 4.97 -0.83
CA GLU A 178 -6.34 4.91 -2.20
C GLU A 178 -5.01 4.15 -2.21
N VAL A 179 -4.92 3.15 -3.07
CA VAL A 179 -3.72 2.32 -3.27
C VAL A 179 -2.93 2.92 -4.42
N VAL A 180 -1.62 3.07 -4.25
CA VAL A 180 -0.74 3.70 -5.24
C VAL A 180 0.39 2.76 -5.60
N ALA A 181 0.51 2.37 -6.87
CA ALA A 181 1.65 1.58 -7.33
C ALA A 181 2.95 2.40 -7.18
N SER A 182 3.97 1.80 -6.56
CA SER A 182 5.25 2.46 -6.23
C SER A 182 6.46 1.63 -6.66
N LEU A 183 7.65 2.03 -6.25
CA LEU A 183 8.91 1.33 -6.47
C LEU A 183 9.60 1.08 -5.13
N HIS A 184 10.35 -0.02 -5.04
CA HIS A 184 11.16 -0.31 -3.86
C HIS A 184 12.44 0.52 -3.81
N SER A 185 12.99 0.69 -2.60
CA SER A 185 14.33 1.19 -2.35
C SER A 185 15.41 0.32 -3.02
N ARG A 186 16.47 0.97 -3.49
CA ARG A 186 17.58 0.31 -4.19
C ARG A 186 18.90 0.55 -3.48
N ASN A 187 19.78 -0.44 -3.54
CA ASN A 187 21.17 -0.25 -3.12
C ASN A 187 21.97 0.54 -4.19
N VAL A 188 23.23 0.85 -3.89
CA VAL A 188 24.12 1.62 -4.81
C VAL A 188 24.34 0.97 -6.17
N SER A 189 24.05 -0.32 -6.33
CA SER A 189 24.08 -1.06 -7.60
C SER A 189 22.69 -1.18 -8.25
N TYR A 190 21.73 -0.37 -7.81
CA TYR A 190 20.34 -0.34 -8.27
C TYR A 190 19.57 -1.66 -8.11
N SER A 191 20.01 -2.51 -7.19
CA SER A 191 19.39 -3.80 -6.89
C SER A 191 18.53 -3.74 -5.63
N VAL A 192 17.56 -4.65 -5.55
CA VAL A 192 16.61 -4.79 -4.42
C VAL A 192 16.99 -6.04 -3.61
N ALA A 193 16.89 -5.95 -2.28
CA ALA A 193 17.08 -7.12 -1.41
C ALA A 193 15.91 -8.10 -1.60
N PHE A 194 16.20 -9.40 -1.65
CA PHE A 194 15.19 -10.45 -1.86
C PHE A 194 14.17 -10.11 -2.97
N PRO A 195 14.62 -9.89 -4.23
CA PRO A 195 13.70 -9.54 -5.30
C PRO A 195 12.83 -10.76 -5.66
N GLY A 196 11.60 -10.50 -6.12
CA GLY A 196 10.74 -11.54 -6.67
C GLY A 196 9.27 -11.35 -6.32
N VAL A 197 8.43 -12.15 -6.96
CA VAL A 197 6.97 -12.15 -6.76
C VAL A 197 6.47 -13.56 -6.52
N ARG A 198 5.38 -13.70 -5.75
CA ARG A 198 4.68 -14.98 -5.58
C ARG A 198 3.36 -14.94 -6.35
N VAL A 199 3.30 -15.69 -7.45
CA VAL A 199 2.11 -15.82 -8.31
C VAL A 199 1.25 -17.05 -7.96
N ASN A 200 1.70 -17.86 -7.01
CA ASN A 200 0.94 -18.95 -6.37
C ASN A 200 1.34 -19.00 -4.88
N PRO A 201 0.50 -19.59 -3.99
CA PRO A 201 0.87 -19.82 -2.59
C PRO A 201 2.18 -20.63 -2.48
N PRO A 202 3.23 -20.09 -1.84
CA PRO A 202 4.45 -20.86 -1.58
C PRO A 202 4.26 -21.82 -0.40
N ALA A 203 5.30 -22.60 -0.09
CA ALA A 203 5.42 -23.19 1.25
C ALA A 203 5.46 -22.06 2.30
N LYS A 204 5.04 -22.36 3.53
CA LYS A 204 5.11 -21.41 4.64
C LYS A 204 6.55 -20.87 4.79
N PRO A 205 6.77 -19.55 4.67
CA PRO A 205 8.10 -18.95 4.82
C PRO A 205 8.73 -19.31 6.16
N ALA A 206 10.03 -19.63 6.16
CA ALA A 206 10.77 -20.02 7.36
C ALA A 206 11.84 -18.98 7.75
N THR A 207 12.40 -18.28 6.78
CA THR A 207 13.49 -17.30 6.96
C THR A 207 13.16 -15.96 6.32
N ILE A 208 13.88 -14.91 6.69
CA ILE A 208 13.67 -13.57 6.10
C ILE A 208 13.84 -13.55 4.57
N ALA A 209 14.69 -14.42 3.99
CA ALA A 209 14.86 -14.54 2.54
C ALA A 209 13.63 -15.12 1.81
N ASP A 210 12.77 -15.86 2.52
CA ASP A 210 11.56 -16.44 1.94
C ASP A 210 10.45 -15.41 1.70
N LEU A 211 10.62 -14.21 2.26
CA LEU A 211 9.77 -13.03 2.15
C LEU A 211 10.36 -12.05 1.11
N PRO A 212 10.04 -12.20 -0.19
CA PRO A 212 10.57 -11.31 -1.22
C PRO A 212 9.92 -9.93 -1.16
N GLU A 213 10.43 -8.97 -1.94
CA GLU A 213 9.85 -7.63 -2.07
C GLU A 213 8.38 -7.69 -2.52
N GLY A 214 8.08 -8.44 -3.58
CA GLY A 214 6.71 -8.76 -3.94
C GLY A 214 5.92 -7.65 -4.63
N ASP A 215 6.59 -6.72 -5.32
CA ASP A 215 6.11 -5.40 -5.73
C ASP A 215 5.84 -4.45 -4.54
N THR A 216 5.90 -3.14 -4.79
CA THR A 216 5.79 -2.10 -3.76
C THR A 216 4.61 -1.17 -4.01
N LEU A 217 3.87 -0.86 -2.95
CA LEU A 217 2.72 0.04 -2.91
C LEU A 217 2.97 1.19 -1.92
N ASN A 218 2.32 2.32 -2.15
CA ASN A 218 2.03 3.33 -1.14
C ASN A 218 0.52 3.36 -0.89
N TYR A 219 0.12 3.93 0.25
CA TYR A 219 -1.29 4.11 0.59
C TYR A 219 -1.60 5.56 0.92
N VAL A 220 -2.76 6.03 0.50
CA VAL A 220 -3.32 7.32 0.93
C VAL A 220 -4.58 7.03 1.72
N LEU A 221 -4.56 7.37 3.01
CA LEU A 221 -5.72 7.28 3.88
C LEU A 221 -6.37 8.65 3.99
N ARG A 222 -7.64 8.77 3.57
CA ARG A 222 -8.44 10.00 3.76
C ARG A 222 -9.48 9.76 4.83
N VAL A 223 -9.37 10.47 5.95
CA VAL A 223 -10.35 10.42 7.04
C VAL A 223 -11.53 11.33 6.70
N ALA A 224 -12.77 10.85 6.86
CA ALA A 224 -13.96 11.66 6.61
C ALA A 224 -14.01 12.88 7.55
N GLY A 225 -13.88 14.09 6.98
CA GLY A 225 -13.81 15.33 7.75
C GLY A 225 -12.51 15.52 8.54
N GLY A 226 -11.47 14.75 8.23
CA GLY A 226 -10.15 14.81 8.86
C GLY A 226 -9.01 14.91 7.83
N PRO A 227 -7.76 14.58 8.23
CA PRO A 227 -6.60 14.73 7.36
C PRO A 227 -6.55 13.68 6.24
N THR A 228 -5.86 14.03 5.16
CA THR A 228 -5.33 13.07 4.18
C THR A 228 -3.88 12.73 4.52
N VAL A 229 -3.58 11.43 4.67
CA VAL A 229 -2.25 10.96 5.08
C VAL A 229 -1.70 9.97 4.05
N PHE A 230 -0.50 10.24 3.56
CA PHE A 230 0.25 9.38 2.65
C PHE A 230 1.26 8.52 3.43
N PHE A 231 1.25 7.22 3.19
CA PHE A 231 2.12 6.22 3.79
C PHE A 231 3.05 5.61 2.74
N MET A 232 4.35 5.69 2.99
CA MET A 232 5.40 5.16 2.14
C MET A 232 6.25 4.14 2.90
N GLY A 233 6.36 2.92 2.37
CA GLY A 233 7.12 1.83 2.97
C GLY A 233 8.57 1.74 2.49
N ALA A 234 8.89 2.31 1.32
CA ALA A 234 10.22 2.27 0.71
C ALA A 234 10.52 3.59 -0.02
N SER A 235 11.80 3.96 -0.12
CA SER A 235 12.32 5.24 -0.62
C SER A 235 12.46 5.41 -2.15
N ASP A 236 11.55 4.82 -2.92
CA ASP A 236 11.43 5.11 -4.36
C ASP A 236 9.94 5.16 -4.75
N PHE A 237 9.64 5.79 -5.88
CA PHE A 237 8.26 6.06 -6.26
C PHE A 237 8.09 6.39 -7.73
N VAL A 238 6.88 6.13 -8.23
CA VAL A 238 6.44 6.58 -9.55
C VAL A 238 5.78 7.95 -9.41
N ALA A 239 6.52 9.03 -9.66
CA ALA A 239 6.03 10.41 -9.47
C ALA A 239 4.68 10.69 -10.17
N ARG A 240 4.46 10.10 -11.35
CA ARG A 240 3.21 10.26 -12.11
C ARG A 240 1.99 9.68 -11.39
N ASN A 241 2.18 8.66 -10.57
CA ASN A 241 1.11 8.03 -9.80
C ASN A 241 0.75 8.86 -8.55
N LEU A 242 1.52 9.90 -8.21
CA LEU A 242 1.26 10.76 -7.06
C LEU A 242 0.53 12.07 -7.41
N ALA A 243 0.37 12.36 -8.70
CA ALA A 243 -0.21 13.61 -9.17
C ALA A 243 -1.63 13.81 -8.63
N GLY A 244 -1.88 14.96 -7.99
CA GLY A 244 -3.19 15.33 -7.45
C GLY A 244 -3.56 14.69 -6.11
N ILE A 245 -2.69 13.86 -5.50
CA ILE A 245 -2.96 13.29 -4.17
C ILE A 245 -3.01 14.39 -3.10
N ALA A 246 -2.01 15.30 -3.14
CA ALA A 246 -1.85 16.46 -2.26
C ALA A 246 -2.20 16.19 -0.78
N PRO A 247 -1.48 15.27 -0.10
CA PRO A 247 -1.83 14.90 1.27
C PRO A 247 -1.50 16.03 2.26
N ASP A 248 -2.22 16.09 3.39
CA ASP A 248 -1.87 17.01 4.49
C ASP A 248 -0.57 16.56 5.18
N VAL A 249 -0.39 15.24 5.28
CA VAL A 249 0.74 14.61 5.96
C VAL A 249 1.36 13.55 5.06
N ALA A 250 2.69 13.55 4.93
CA ALA A 250 3.43 12.50 4.24
C ALA A 250 4.39 11.79 5.18
N MET A 251 4.20 10.49 5.37
CA MET A 251 5.14 9.58 6.02
C MET A 251 6.16 9.15 4.96
N VAL A 252 7.42 9.58 5.09
CA VAL A 252 8.45 9.46 4.04
C VAL A 252 9.57 8.54 4.49
N ALA A 253 9.75 7.44 3.75
CA ALA A 253 10.76 6.43 4.06
C ALA A 253 12.19 6.95 3.81
N LEU A 254 13.09 6.61 4.75
CA LEU A 254 14.50 7.02 4.71
C LEU A 254 15.41 6.01 3.99
N ASN A 255 15.10 4.71 4.06
CA ASN A 255 15.97 3.61 3.68
C ASN A 255 16.64 3.82 2.31
N SER A 256 17.97 3.95 2.21
CA SER A 256 18.68 4.17 0.92
C SER A 256 18.25 5.42 0.12
N SER A 257 17.67 6.44 0.76
CA SER A 257 17.19 7.67 0.11
C SER A 257 18.24 8.45 -0.70
N THR A 258 19.53 8.25 -0.41
CA THR A 258 20.65 8.89 -1.13
C THR A 258 21.01 8.22 -2.45
N VAL A 259 20.42 7.07 -2.76
CA VAL A 259 20.63 6.33 -4.03
C VAL A 259 19.65 6.82 -5.11
N THR A 260 18.43 7.17 -4.71
CA THR A 260 17.38 7.66 -5.61
C THR A 260 17.67 9.11 -5.99
N ALA A 261 17.88 9.38 -7.28
CA ALA A 261 18.22 10.71 -7.77
C ALA A 261 17.12 11.74 -7.43
N ASP A 262 17.53 12.89 -6.88
CA ASP A 262 16.66 14.00 -6.46
C ASP A 262 15.46 13.57 -5.62
N TYR A 263 15.62 12.49 -4.82
CA TYR A 263 14.54 11.80 -4.13
C TYR A 263 13.57 12.75 -3.42
N VAL A 264 14.08 13.56 -2.49
CA VAL A 264 13.25 14.43 -1.66
C VAL A 264 12.61 15.54 -2.49
N ALA A 265 13.38 16.21 -3.35
CA ALA A 265 12.86 17.31 -4.18
C ALA A 265 11.74 16.84 -5.11
N ARG A 266 11.94 15.70 -5.80
CA ARG A 266 10.91 15.09 -6.65
C ARG A 266 9.70 14.64 -5.85
N LEU A 267 9.90 14.06 -4.67
CA LEU A 267 8.79 13.55 -3.85
C LEU A 267 7.94 14.69 -3.30
N MET A 268 8.58 15.74 -2.77
CA MET A 268 7.87 16.93 -2.27
C MET A 268 7.06 17.61 -3.38
N ALA A 269 7.64 17.76 -4.58
CA ALA A 269 6.91 18.30 -5.73
C ALA A 269 5.73 17.41 -6.15
N ALA A 270 5.93 16.09 -6.21
CA ALA A 270 4.89 15.14 -6.60
C ALA A 270 3.73 15.05 -5.59
N LEU A 271 4.00 15.30 -4.31
CA LEU A 271 3.01 15.36 -3.23
C LEU A 271 2.46 16.78 -2.99
N GLU A 272 2.77 17.74 -3.86
CA GLU A 272 2.33 19.13 -3.75
C GLU A 272 2.70 19.81 -2.42
N HIS A 273 3.90 19.49 -1.90
CA HIS A 273 4.49 20.12 -0.72
C HIS A 273 3.59 20.01 0.53
N PRO A 274 3.41 18.79 1.09
CA PRO A 274 2.50 18.53 2.20
C PRO A 274 2.81 19.38 3.43
N LYS A 275 1.80 19.74 4.21
CA LYS A 275 1.96 20.62 5.39
C LYS A 275 2.89 20.00 6.43
N VAL A 276 2.83 18.67 6.60
CA VAL A 276 3.67 17.92 7.53
C VAL A 276 4.39 16.79 6.81
N VAL A 277 5.69 16.67 7.05
CA VAL A 277 6.51 15.55 6.59
C VAL A 277 7.03 14.80 7.81
N VAL A 278 6.86 13.49 7.82
CA VAL A 278 7.26 12.61 8.93
C VAL A 278 8.26 11.60 8.39
N PRO A 279 9.56 11.70 8.73
CA PRO A 279 10.52 10.67 8.36
C PRO A 279 10.19 9.34 9.06
N VAL A 280 10.26 8.24 8.32
CA VAL A 280 10.06 6.87 8.83
C VAL A 280 11.20 5.96 8.35
N HIS A 281 11.28 4.73 8.87
CA HIS A 281 12.35 3.76 8.54
C HIS A 281 13.76 4.29 8.87
N PHE A 282 13.89 5.06 9.96
CA PHE A 282 15.17 5.59 10.43
C PHE A 282 15.67 4.90 11.70
N ASP A 283 14.79 4.17 12.39
CA ASP A 283 15.13 3.45 13.60
C ASP A 283 15.94 2.18 13.34
N ASN A 284 16.70 1.77 14.35
CA ASN A 284 17.20 0.41 14.44
C ASN A 284 16.06 -0.53 14.82
N PHE A 285 15.43 -1.10 13.79
CA PHE A 285 14.29 -1.99 13.91
C PHE A 285 14.63 -3.41 14.37
N GLU A 286 15.87 -3.68 14.78
CA GLU A 286 16.29 -4.91 15.47
C GLU A 286 16.44 -4.70 16.99
N THR A 287 15.90 -3.59 17.51
CA THR A 287 15.90 -3.27 18.94
C THR A 287 14.49 -3.05 19.46
N GLU A 288 14.31 -3.16 20.78
CA GLU A 288 13.03 -2.93 21.44
C GLU A 288 12.45 -1.54 21.15
N LEU A 289 11.11 -1.45 21.18
CA LEU A 289 10.36 -0.20 21.10
C LEU A 289 10.53 0.66 22.36
N ARG A 290 11.69 1.31 22.46
CA ARG A 290 12.06 2.19 23.57
C ARG A 290 12.30 3.60 23.08
N ASN A 291 11.68 4.59 23.73
CA ASN A 291 11.91 6.01 23.45
C ASN A 291 13.10 6.55 24.29
N PRO A 292 13.91 7.47 23.73
CA PRO A 292 13.89 7.87 22.32
C PRO A 292 14.33 6.72 21.40
N PRO A 293 13.81 6.63 20.15
CA PRO A 293 14.15 5.56 19.22
C PRO A 293 15.67 5.36 19.08
N THR A 294 16.11 4.10 19.10
CA THR A 294 17.51 3.77 18.79
C THR A 294 17.75 4.01 17.31
N VAL A 295 18.80 4.75 16.97
CA VAL A 295 19.14 5.11 15.58
C VAL A 295 20.62 4.80 15.37
N ALA A 296 20.95 4.00 14.35
CA ALA A 296 22.33 3.71 14.01
C ALA A 296 23.05 4.99 13.53
N PRO A 297 24.37 5.13 13.74
CA PRO A 297 25.10 6.35 13.39
C PRO A 297 24.90 6.80 11.94
N SER A 298 24.94 5.86 10.98
CA SER A 298 24.72 6.15 9.56
C SER A 298 23.30 6.64 9.28
N ASP A 299 22.29 6.07 9.96
CA ASP A 299 20.89 6.43 9.74
C ASP A 299 20.56 7.77 10.40
N ARG A 300 21.25 8.13 11.49
CA ARG A 300 21.18 9.49 12.04
C ARG A 300 21.67 10.52 11.03
N THR A 301 22.82 10.28 10.40
CA THR A 301 23.32 11.16 9.33
C THR A 301 22.35 11.25 8.16
N ARG A 302 21.78 10.12 7.71
CA ARG A 302 20.79 10.10 6.62
C ARG A 302 19.50 10.83 7.02
N LEU A 303 19.03 10.67 8.25
CA LEU A 303 17.86 11.37 8.77
C LEU A 303 18.09 12.89 8.75
N ASP A 304 19.23 13.36 9.23
CA ASP A 304 19.59 14.78 9.20
C ASP A 304 19.64 15.32 7.76
N GLN A 305 20.19 14.54 6.83
CA GLN A 305 20.20 14.87 5.39
C GLN A 305 18.80 14.95 4.79
N LEU A 306 17.92 13.99 5.10
CA LEU A 306 16.53 14.01 4.64
C LEU A 306 15.81 15.24 5.19
N ILE A 307 15.95 15.54 6.47
CA ILE A 307 15.34 16.72 7.11
C ILE A 307 15.83 18.00 6.44
N ALA A 308 17.12 18.13 6.18
CA ALA A 308 17.70 19.28 5.49
C ALA A 308 17.13 19.43 4.07
N ALA A 309 17.07 18.34 3.30
CA ALA A 309 16.54 18.33 1.95
C ALA A 309 15.03 18.67 1.91
N VAL A 310 14.24 18.25 2.91
CA VAL A 310 12.82 18.65 3.02
C VAL A 310 12.71 20.15 3.29
N ARG A 311 13.52 20.69 4.19
CA ARG A 311 13.52 22.14 4.49
C ARG A 311 13.91 22.99 3.28
N GLU A 312 14.80 22.49 2.43
CA GLU A 312 15.20 23.15 1.20
C GLU A 312 14.11 23.08 0.12
N SER A 313 13.60 21.88 -0.15
CA SER A 313 12.63 21.64 -1.24
C SER A 313 11.19 22.02 -0.90
N SER A 314 10.85 22.09 0.39
CA SER A 314 9.51 22.37 0.89
C SER A 314 9.56 23.24 2.16
N PRO A 315 10.01 24.49 2.06
CA PRO A 315 10.32 25.34 3.24
C PRO A 315 9.12 25.68 4.12
N ARG A 316 7.89 25.46 3.63
CA ARG A 316 6.65 25.63 4.40
C ARG A 316 6.18 24.36 5.11
N SER A 317 6.76 23.20 4.77
CA SER A 317 6.46 21.94 5.43
C SER A 317 7.09 21.91 6.82
N ARG A 318 6.32 21.49 7.81
CA ARG A 318 6.84 21.15 9.13
C ARG A 318 7.38 19.72 9.09
N VAL A 319 8.63 19.53 9.49
CA VAL A 319 9.18 18.17 9.69
C VAL A 319 8.93 17.73 11.13
N LEU A 320 8.27 16.59 11.31
CA LEU A 320 8.00 15.96 12.61
C LEU A 320 8.75 14.63 12.66
N VAL A 321 9.73 14.50 13.56
CA VAL A 321 10.41 13.23 13.83
C VAL A 321 9.59 12.48 14.90
N PRO A 322 9.04 11.29 14.60
CA PRO A 322 8.13 10.61 15.50
C PRO A 322 8.88 9.84 16.61
N GLU A 323 8.17 9.60 17.70
CA GLU A 323 8.53 8.69 18.80
C GLU A 323 7.56 7.50 18.79
N TYR A 324 8.00 6.36 19.31
CA TYR A 324 7.17 5.15 19.35
C TYR A 324 5.94 5.35 20.25
N GLY A 325 4.77 4.95 19.75
CA GLY A 325 3.53 4.91 20.54
C GLY A 325 2.92 6.28 20.89
N THR A 326 3.62 7.39 20.62
CA THR A 326 3.08 8.74 20.81
C THR A 326 1.89 8.96 19.89
N ALA A 327 0.77 9.45 20.47
CA ALA A 327 -0.45 9.75 19.72
C ALA A 327 -0.34 11.13 19.06
N TYR A 328 -0.24 11.14 17.73
CA TYR A 328 -0.23 12.35 16.92
C TYR A 328 -1.63 12.66 16.38
N HIS A 329 -1.94 13.95 16.35
CA HIS A 329 -3.15 14.52 15.75
C HIS A 329 -2.71 15.58 14.75
N PHE A 330 -3.15 15.45 13.50
CA PHE A 330 -2.77 16.31 12.38
C PHE A 330 -3.94 17.16 11.90
#